data_AF-A0A7S2I9M9-F1
#
_entry.id   AF-A0A7S2I9M9-F1
#
_cell.length_a   1.000
_cell.length_b   1.000
_cell.length_c   1.000
_cell.angle_alpha   90.00
_cell.angle_beta   90.00
_cell.angle_gamma   90.00
#
_symmetry.space_group_name_H-M   'P 1'
#
loop_
_entity.id
_entity.type
_entity.pdbx_description
1 polymer ?
#
loop_
_entity_poly.entity_id
_entity_poly.type
_entity_poly.pdbx_seq_one_letter_code
_entity_poly.pdbx_strand_id
1 'polypeptide(L)'
;MPVWRTLREFLTDEALEGFPRAGDRAEKNIGEAWVWHNYQGWNDERNEHWVYDVLGGAVYDATGQAVLEDFVPNASEFATFANMAHYYQVKNQFEGHLGRLFEWYSALFYWKSQSPWPSFRGFLYDWALRNA
;
A
#
# COMPACT_ATOMS: atom_id res chain seq x y z
N MET A 1 -1.80 -4.97 -5.18
CA MET A 1 -0.95 -4.12 -4.30
C MET A 1 0.51 -4.49 -4.49
N PRO A 2 1.50 -3.68 -4.05
CA PRO A 2 2.90 -4.04 -4.24
C PRO A 2 3.20 -5.37 -3.53
N VAL A 3 3.82 -6.30 -4.25
CA VAL A 3 4.30 -7.57 -3.69
C VAL A 3 5.77 -7.38 -3.36
N TRP A 4 6.13 -7.49 -2.08
CA TRP A 4 7.49 -7.20 -1.59
C TRP A 4 8.59 -7.92 -2.39
N ARG A 5 8.40 -9.21 -2.67
CA ARG A 5 9.40 -10.01 -3.39
C ARG A 5 9.68 -9.46 -4.79
N THR A 6 8.63 -9.16 -5.52
CA THR A 6 8.72 -8.64 -6.90
C THR A 6 9.18 -7.19 -6.91
N LEU A 7 8.86 -6.41 -5.89
CA LEU A 7 9.37 -5.07 -5.71
C LEU A 7 10.89 -5.06 -5.48
N ARG A 8 11.39 -5.94 -4.61
CA ARG A 8 12.83 -6.08 -4.31
C ARG A 8 13.66 -6.45 -5.55
N GLU A 9 13.09 -7.18 -6.50
CA GLU A 9 13.80 -7.55 -7.74
C GLU A 9 14.13 -6.33 -8.63
N PHE A 10 13.41 -5.22 -8.47
CA PHE A 10 13.53 -4.04 -9.32
C PHE A 10 14.12 -2.82 -8.62
N LEU A 11 14.35 -2.89 -7.30
CA LEU A 11 14.92 -1.82 -6.51
C LEU A 11 16.31 -2.20 -6.02
N THR A 12 17.25 -1.24 -6.05
CA THR A 12 18.55 -1.39 -5.41
C THR A 12 18.40 -1.32 -3.89
N ASP A 13 19.37 -1.86 -3.15
CA ASP A 13 19.37 -1.75 -1.68
C ASP A 13 19.35 -0.26 -1.23
N GLU A 14 20.08 0.61 -1.92
CA GLU A 14 20.05 2.07 -1.72
C GLU A 14 18.64 2.65 -1.93
N ALA A 15 17.93 2.21 -2.96
CA ALA A 15 16.55 2.63 -3.19
C ALA A 15 15.64 2.14 -2.05
N LEU A 16 15.84 0.93 -1.54
CA LEU A 16 15.05 0.39 -0.42
C LEU A 16 15.30 1.15 0.89
N GLU A 17 16.54 1.57 1.15
CA GLU A 17 16.89 2.40 2.31
C GLU A 17 16.22 3.78 2.25
N GLY A 18 16.03 4.32 1.05
CA GLY A 18 15.31 5.57 0.80
C GLY A 18 13.79 5.48 0.88
N PHE A 19 13.22 4.39 1.44
CA PHE A 19 11.78 4.23 1.61
C PHE A 19 11.19 5.30 2.56
N PRO A 20 10.07 5.94 2.22
CA PRO A 20 9.44 6.95 3.08
C PRO A 20 9.04 6.38 4.46
N ARG A 21 9.25 7.14 5.53
CA ARG A 21 8.83 6.80 6.89
C ARG A 21 7.69 7.71 7.37
N ALA A 22 7.05 7.31 8.46
CA ALA A 22 6.07 8.15 9.13
C ALA A 22 6.70 9.52 9.49
N GLY A 23 6.06 10.61 9.07
CA GLY A 23 6.55 11.97 9.28
C GLY A 23 7.52 12.49 8.20
N ASP A 24 7.92 11.69 7.22
CA ASP A 24 8.65 12.18 6.04
C ASP A 24 7.71 13.01 5.15
N ARG A 25 7.61 14.30 5.46
CA ARG A 25 6.79 15.27 4.72
C ARG A 25 7.58 15.88 3.58
N ALA A 26 7.08 15.70 2.37
CA ALA A 26 7.50 16.35 1.12
C ALA A 26 9.01 16.31 0.83
N GLU A 27 9.41 15.39 -0.07
CA GLU A 27 10.67 15.32 -0.85
C GLU A 27 12.03 15.35 -0.10
N LYS A 28 12.11 15.87 1.13
CA LYS A 28 13.39 16.18 1.80
C LYS A 28 14.19 14.97 2.27
N ASN A 29 13.54 13.82 2.45
CA ASN A 29 14.18 12.60 2.97
C ASN A 29 13.87 11.34 2.14
N ILE A 30 13.25 11.49 0.97
CA ILE A 30 12.74 10.36 0.20
C ILE A 30 13.69 10.05 -0.94
N GLY A 31 14.09 8.78 -1.08
CA GLY A 31 14.95 8.34 -2.17
C GLY A 31 14.30 8.62 -3.53
N GLU A 32 15.11 9.00 -4.52
CA GLU A 32 14.64 9.37 -5.87
C GLU A 32 13.70 8.31 -6.48
N ALA A 33 13.97 7.03 -6.24
CA ALA A 33 13.14 5.92 -6.68
C ALA A 33 11.68 5.99 -6.19
N TRP A 34 11.45 6.60 -5.02
CA TRP A 34 10.13 6.71 -4.39
C TRP A 34 9.43 8.03 -4.71
N VAL A 35 10.17 9.08 -5.08
CA VAL A 35 9.63 10.39 -5.51
C VAL A 35 8.71 10.21 -6.72
N TRP A 36 9.12 9.41 -7.72
CA TRP A 36 8.35 9.17 -8.96
C TRP A 36 7.06 8.38 -8.76
N HIS A 37 6.95 7.65 -7.64
CA HIS A 37 5.71 6.95 -7.28
C HIS A 37 4.66 7.91 -6.72
N ASN A 38 5.03 9.20 -6.57
CA ASN A 38 4.16 10.38 -6.48
C ASN A 38 3.05 10.25 -5.44
N TYR A 39 3.29 9.45 -4.40
CA TYR A 39 2.27 9.09 -3.42
C TYR A 39 0.92 8.71 -4.05
N GLN A 40 0.90 8.16 -5.28
CA GLN A 40 -0.33 8.04 -6.05
C GLN A 40 -1.19 6.91 -5.51
N GLY A 41 -2.03 7.35 -4.59
CA GLY A 41 -2.99 6.59 -3.83
C GLY A 41 -2.80 6.96 -2.37
N TRP A 42 -3.76 7.69 -1.81
CA TRP A 42 -3.96 7.82 -0.37
C TRP A 42 -3.08 8.86 0.35
N ASN A 43 -2.71 9.99 -0.27
CA ASN A 43 -2.30 11.17 0.51
C ASN A 43 -3.54 11.91 1.05
N ASP A 44 -3.48 12.32 2.31
CA ASP A 44 -4.44 13.26 2.91
C ASP A 44 -4.09 14.72 2.58
N GLU A 45 -4.85 15.69 3.11
CA GLU A 45 -4.55 17.12 2.99
C GLU A 45 -3.20 17.52 3.62
N ARG A 46 -2.56 16.62 4.37
CA ARG A 46 -1.26 16.80 5.02
C ARG A 46 -0.11 16.18 4.22
N ASN A 47 -0.39 15.63 3.04
CA ASN A 47 0.56 14.87 2.20
C ASN A 47 1.16 13.64 2.91
N GLU A 48 0.41 13.03 3.83
CA GLU A 48 0.79 11.78 4.48
C GLU A 48 -0.03 10.62 3.89
N HIS A 49 0.65 9.49 3.62
CA HIS A 49 -0.03 8.31 3.09
C HIS A 49 -0.96 7.72 4.18
N TRP A 50 -2.21 7.36 3.88
CA TRP A 50 -3.19 6.93 4.89
C TRP A 50 -2.78 5.66 5.63
N VAL A 51 -1.85 4.86 5.09
CA VAL A 51 -1.20 3.78 5.87
C VAL A 51 -0.50 4.34 7.11
N TYR A 52 0.17 5.49 7.02
CA TYR A 52 0.77 6.16 8.18
C TYR A 52 -0.24 6.95 9.01
N ASP A 53 -1.32 7.48 8.41
CA ASP A 53 -2.39 8.11 9.21
C ASP A 53 -3.14 7.09 10.08
N VAL A 54 -3.40 5.90 9.53
CA VAL A 54 -4.12 4.82 10.22
C VAL A 54 -3.20 3.95 11.09
N LEU A 55 -1.97 3.70 10.66
CA LEU A 55 -1.03 2.78 11.34
C LEU A 55 0.26 3.45 11.83
N GLY A 56 0.61 4.64 11.36
CA GLY A 56 1.87 5.34 11.67
C GLY A 56 1.84 6.16 12.96
N GLY A 57 0.82 5.97 13.81
CA GLY A 57 0.82 6.50 15.16
C GLY A 57 1.74 5.69 16.07
N ALA A 58 2.45 6.38 16.97
CA ALA A 58 3.12 5.68 18.05
C ALA A 58 2.07 4.95 18.91
N VAL A 59 2.29 3.67 19.19
CA VAL A 59 1.48 2.95 20.18
C VAL A 59 2.02 3.37 21.54
N TYR A 60 1.16 3.93 22.37
CA TYR A 60 1.51 4.31 23.73
C TYR A 60 1.07 3.23 24.72
N ASP A 61 1.87 2.95 25.73
CA ASP A 61 1.44 2.14 26.86
C ASP A 61 0.47 2.91 27.78
N ALA A 62 0.00 2.24 28.83
CA ALA A 62 -0.90 2.83 29.83
C ALA A 62 -0.28 4.03 30.60
N THR A 63 1.03 4.25 30.49
CA THR A 63 1.76 5.38 31.10
C THR A 63 1.94 6.55 30.13
N GLY A 64 1.52 6.41 28.87
CA GLY A 64 1.70 7.42 27.82
C GLY A 64 3.10 7.40 27.21
N GLN A 65 3.88 6.35 27.43
CA GLN A 65 5.19 6.17 26.81
C GLN A 65 5.03 5.40 25.49
N ALA A 66 5.67 5.88 24.42
CA ALA A 66 5.65 5.16 23.15
C ALA A 66 6.35 3.81 23.29
N VAL A 67 5.66 2.72 22.98
CA VAL A 67 6.16 1.34 22.99
C VAL A 67 6.44 0.79 21.59
N LEU A 68 5.85 1.40 20.56
CA LEU A 68 6.16 1.19 19.15
C LEU A 68 6.12 2.55 18.47
N GLU A 69 7.28 3.03 18.02
CA GLU A 69 7.43 4.37 17.44
C GLU A 69 7.19 4.39 15.92
N ASP A 70 7.32 3.25 15.24
CA ASP A 70 7.11 3.12 13.80
C ASP A 70 6.53 1.74 13.45
N PHE A 71 5.23 1.70 13.17
CA PHE A 71 4.53 0.46 12.81
C PHE A 71 4.81 0.02 11.38
N VAL A 72 5.37 0.91 10.53
CA VAL A 72 5.66 0.65 9.12
C VAL A 72 7.08 1.11 8.79
N PRO A 73 8.11 0.49 9.39
CA PRO A 73 9.49 0.97 9.35
C PRO A 73 10.21 0.77 8.01
N ASN A 74 9.64 -0.04 7.12
CA ASN A 74 10.26 -0.38 5.84
C ASN A 74 9.21 -0.75 4.78
N ALA A 75 9.69 -0.83 3.54
CA ALA A 75 8.88 -1.15 2.36
C ALA A 75 8.20 -2.53 2.43
N SER A 76 8.77 -3.49 3.16
CA SER A 76 8.18 -4.83 3.33
C SER A 76 6.93 -4.77 4.21
N GLU A 77 7.03 -4.12 5.38
CA GLU A 77 5.87 -3.93 6.27
C GLU A 77 4.77 -3.11 5.59
N PHE A 78 5.16 -2.06 4.86
CA PHE A 78 4.23 -1.29 4.04
C PHE A 78 3.49 -2.17 3.02
N ALA A 79 4.22 -3.01 2.29
CA ALA A 79 3.61 -3.92 1.33
C ALA A 79 2.62 -4.88 2.00
N THR A 80 2.92 -5.39 3.20
CA THR A 80 2.01 -6.24 3.97
C THR A 80 0.69 -5.53 4.27
N PHE A 81 0.75 -4.35 4.90
CA PHE A 81 -0.46 -3.60 5.27
C PHE A 81 -1.24 -3.12 4.05
N ALA A 82 -0.54 -2.71 3.00
CA ALA A 82 -1.15 -2.36 1.73
C ALA A 82 -1.95 -3.55 1.16
N ASN A 83 -1.36 -4.75 1.12
CA ASN A 83 -2.04 -5.96 0.65
C ASN A 83 -3.27 -6.30 1.52
N MET A 84 -3.21 -6.11 2.84
CA MET A 84 -4.38 -6.30 3.71
C MET A 84 -5.50 -5.33 3.39
N ALA A 85 -5.20 -4.03 3.27
CA ALA A 85 -6.20 -3.02 2.94
C ALA A 85 -6.86 -3.31 1.58
N HIS A 86 -6.06 -3.71 0.59
CA HIS A 86 -6.53 -4.07 -0.73
C HIS A 86 -7.38 -5.34 -0.74
N TYR A 87 -7.01 -6.35 0.04
CA TYR A 87 -7.82 -7.55 0.21
C TYR A 87 -9.24 -7.21 0.69
N TYR A 88 -9.36 -6.40 1.75
CA TYR A 88 -10.67 -5.98 2.26
C TYR A 88 -11.42 -5.11 1.26
N GLN A 89 -10.74 -4.18 0.58
CA GLN A 89 -11.37 -3.33 -0.43
C GLN A 89 -11.95 -4.16 -1.58
N VAL A 90 -11.16 -5.07 -2.15
CA VAL A 90 -11.58 -5.95 -3.25
C VAL A 90 -12.72 -6.86 -2.78
N LYS A 91 -12.55 -7.52 -1.63
CA LYS A 91 -13.58 -8.38 -1.05
C LYS A 91 -14.90 -7.63 -0.90
N ASN A 92 -14.91 -6.48 -0.24
CA ASN A 92 -16.12 -5.69 0.00
C ASN A 92 -16.73 -5.19 -1.32
N GLN A 93 -15.91 -4.82 -2.30
CA GLN A 93 -16.39 -4.41 -3.61
C GLN A 93 -17.11 -5.57 -4.31
N PHE A 94 -16.50 -6.75 -4.37
CA PHE A 94 -17.13 -7.91 -4.98
C PHE A 94 -18.38 -8.36 -4.23
N GLU A 95 -18.31 -8.54 -2.90
CA GLU A 95 -19.46 -8.94 -2.09
C GLU A 95 -20.62 -7.95 -2.19
N GLY A 96 -20.35 -6.64 -2.21
CA GLY A 96 -21.38 -5.61 -2.36
C GLY A 96 -22.09 -5.64 -3.71
N HIS A 97 -21.37 -5.88 -4.81
CA HIS A 97 -21.99 -6.01 -6.13
C HIS A 97 -22.69 -7.35 -6.30
N LEU A 98 -22.09 -8.43 -5.80
CA LEU A 98 -22.66 -9.78 -5.83
C LEU A 98 -23.99 -9.85 -5.07
N GLY A 99 -24.11 -9.14 -3.95
CA GLY A 99 -25.35 -9.07 -3.16
C GLY A 99 -26.54 -8.45 -3.90
N ARG A 100 -26.32 -7.78 -5.04
CA ARG A 100 -27.37 -7.21 -5.91
C ARG A 100 -27.22 -7.67 -7.37
N LEU A 101 -26.48 -8.75 -7.60
CA LEU A 101 -26.28 -9.28 -8.93
C LEU A 101 -27.62 -9.77 -9.50
N PHE A 102 -27.91 -9.39 -10.73
CA PHE A 102 -29.16 -9.63 -11.46
C PHE A 102 -30.40 -8.90 -10.92
N GLU A 103 -30.27 -8.18 -9.80
CA GLU A 103 -31.28 -7.19 -9.38
C GLU A 103 -30.94 -5.81 -9.93
N TRP A 104 -29.72 -5.32 -9.65
CA TRP A 104 -29.26 -3.98 -10.03
C TRP A 104 -28.04 -4.00 -10.95
N TYR A 105 -27.22 -5.04 -10.84
CA TYR A 105 -25.97 -5.17 -11.62
C TYR A 105 -26.02 -6.41 -12.51
N SER A 106 -25.50 -6.29 -13.74
CA SER A 106 -25.39 -7.44 -14.66
C SER A 106 -23.99 -8.07 -14.66
N ALA A 107 -22.96 -7.29 -14.35
CA ALA A 107 -21.57 -7.74 -14.28
C ALA A 107 -20.74 -6.76 -13.45
N LEU A 108 -19.57 -7.23 -12.99
CA LEU A 108 -18.54 -6.41 -12.37
C LEU A 108 -17.20 -6.72 -13.05
N PHE A 109 -16.55 -5.69 -13.59
CA PHE A 109 -15.18 -5.78 -14.10
C PHE A 109 -14.25 -5.03 -13.17
N TYR A 110 -13.26 -5.73 -12.62
CA TYR A 110 -12.28 -5.12 -11.72
C TYR A 110 -11.13 -4.50 -12.52
N TRP A 111 -10.86 -3.22 -12.27
CA TRP A 111 -9.67 -2.55 -12.77
C TRP A 111 -8.52 -2.69 -11.77
N LYS A 112 -7.49 -3.46 -12.08
CA LYS A 112 -7.26 -4.35 -13.22
C LYS A 112 -6.87 -5.74 -12.69
N SER A 113 -6.91 -6.75 -13.54
CA SER A 113 -6.51 -8.11 -13.16
C SER A 113 -5.00 -8.18 -12.91
N GLN A 114 -4.20 -7.67 -13.84
CA GLN A 114 -2.74 -7.72 -13.84
C GLN A 114 -2.11 -6.37 -14.20
N SER A 115 -0.85 -6.19 -13.81
CA SER A 115 0.01 -5.15 -14.36
C SER A 115 1.05 -5.73 -15.35
N PRO A 116 1.32 -5.06 -16.48
CA PRO A 116 2.32 -5.53 -17.46
C PRO A 116 3.77 -5.39 -16.97
N TRP A 117 3.98 -4.76 -15.81
CA TRP A 117 5.25 -4.57 -15.12
C TRP A 117 5.02 -4.58 -13.60
N PRO A 118 6.08 -4.75 -12.78
CA PRO A 118 6.02 -4.51 -11.35
C PRO A 118 5.46 -3.12 -11.06
N SER A 119 4.30 -3.07 -10.41
CA SER A 119 3.54 -1.85 -10.19
C SER A 119 3.16 -1.76 -8.72
N PHE A 120 2.80 -0.57 -8.30
CA PHE A 120 2.33 -0.29 -6.95
C PHE A 120 0.82 -0.33 -6.81
N ARG A 121 0.06 -0.36 -7.93
CA ARG A 121 -1.39 -0.15 -7.85
C ARG A 121 -2.24 -1.03 -8.76
N GLY A 122 -3.39 -1.39 -8.20
CA GLY A 122 -4.59 -1.77 -8.93
C GLY A 122 -4.52 -3.11 -9.65
N PHE A 123 -3.78 -4.11 -9.19
CA PHE A 123 -3.79 -5.46 -9.78
C PHE A 123 -4.10 -6.51 -8.73
N LEU A 124 -4.80 -7.58 -9.13
CA LEU A 124 -5.14 -8.72 -8.29
C LEU A 124 -3.95 -9.68 -8.12
N TYR A 125 -3.18 -9.87 -9.19
CA TYR A 125 -1.94 -10.66 -9.19
C TYR A 125 -0.82 -9.86 -9.85
N ASP A 126 0.40 -10.10 -9.39
CA ASP A 126 1.56 -9.35 -9.84
C ASP A 126 1.97 -9.72 -11.28
N TRP A 127 2.98 -9.00 -11.80
CA TRP A 127 3.54 -9.26 -13.11
C TRP A 127 4.15 -10.67 -13.24
N ALA A 128 4.77 -11.18 -12.18
CA ALA A 128 5.46 -12.46 -12.18
C ALA A 128 4.53 -13.66 -11.94
N LEU A 129 3.22 -13.42 -11.75
CA LEU A 129 2.23 -14.42 -11.30
C LEU A 129 2.63 -15.10 -9.98
N ARG A 130 3.42 -14.42 -9.16
CA ARG A 130 3.87 -14.96 -7.88
C ARG A 130 2.83 -14.62 -6.82
N ASN A 131 2.41 -15.64 -6.08
CA ASN A 131 1.65 -15.41 -4.86
C ASN A 131 2.55 -14.70 -3.84
N ALA A 132 1.96 -13.70 -3.17
CA ALA A 132 2.59 -12.94 -2.08
C ALA A 132 3.05 -13.87 -0.95
#